data_AF-A0A970YWA4-F1
#
_entry.id   AF-A0A970YWA4-F1
#
_cell.length_a   1.000
_cell.length_b   1.000
_cell.length_c   1.000
_cell.angle_alpha   90.00
_cell.angle_beta   90.00
_cell.angle_gamma   90.00
#
_symmetry.space_group_name_H-M   'P 1'
#
loop_
_entity.id
_entity.type
_entity.pdbx_description
1 polymer ?
#
loop_
_entity_poly.entity_id
_entity_poly.type
_entity_poly.pdbx_seq_one_letter_code
_entity_poly.pdbx_strand_id
1 'polypeptide(L)'
;MTIEEKAKWFDAAMKFGLEGSIQIVMKSKKDGQAKWAIVDTANNKVFNSNMEWEDEPELSKRDDAFLIRTRFSFEDAVSMYEQFKMFAE
;
A
#
# COMPACT_ATOMS: atom_id res chain seq x y z
N MET A 1 3.66 -18.86 19.70
CA MET A 1 3.55 -18.20 18.39
C MET A 1 4.55 -18.80 17.41
N THR A 2 4.05 -19.54 16.43
CA THR A 2 4.82 -20.07 15.31
C THR A 2 5.32 -18.93 14.41
N ILE A 3 6.25 -19.24 13.49
CA ILE A 3 6.74 -18.26 12.50
C ILE A 3 5.58 -17.74 11.64
N GLU A 4 4.64 -18.62 11.27
CA GLU A 4 3.44 -18.26 10.49
C GLU A 4 2.49 -17.35 11.26
N GLU A 5 2.31 -17.59 12.56
CA GLU A 5 1.51 -16.71 13.43
C GLU A 5 2.17 -15.35 13.64
N LYS A 6 3.50 -15.30 13.77
CA LYS A 6 4.29 -14.06 13.82
C LYS A 6 4.18 -13.28 12.51
N ALA A 7 4.27 -13.95 11.37
CA ALA A 7 4.13 -13.32 10.05
C ALA A 7 2.73 -12.75 9.87
N LYS A 8 1.67 -13.48 10.24
CA LYS A 8 0.29 -12.97 10.20
C LYS A 8 0.08 -11.78 11.12
N TRP A 9 0.62 -11.82 12.34
CA TRP A 9 0.54 -10.70 13.28
C TRP A 9 1.32 -9.48 12.79
N PHE A 10 2.49 -9.70 12.21
CA PHE A 10 3.29 -8.65 11.59
C PHE A 10 2.52 -8.04 10.43
N ASP A 11 2.06 -8.83 9.46
CA ASP A 11 1.28 -8.38 8.31
C ASP A 11 -0.01 -7.64 8.72
N ALA A 12 -0.67 -8.06 9.80
CA ALA A 12 -1.83 -7.36 10.36
C ALA A 12 -1.44 -6.04 11.05
N ALA A 13 -0.33 -6.00 11.77
CA ALA A 13 0.20 -4.78 12.39
C ALA A 13 0.76 -3.78 11.36
N MET A 14 1.12 -4.26 10.17
CA MET A 14 1.61 -3.43 9.05
C MET A 14 0.47 -2.92 8.15
N LYS A 15 -0.80 -3.13 8.53
CA LYS A 15 -1.99 -2.65 7.82
C LYS A 15 -2.68 -1.56 8.64
N PHE A 16 -2.71 -0.36 8.08
CA PHE A 16 -3.44 0.77 8.65
C PHE A 16 -4.72 0.98 7.85
N GLY A 17 -5.87 0.83 8.50
CA GLY A 17 -7.16 1.09 7.86
C GLY A 17 -7.36 2.58 7.62
N LEU A 18 -7.74 2.94 6.39
CA LEU A 18 -8.09 4.31 6.04
C LEU A 18 -9.61 4.46 6.00
N GLU A 19 -10.29 3.72 5.12
CA GLU A 19 -11.73 3.80 4.92
C GLU A 19 -12.24 2.54 4.22
N GLY A 20 -13.27 1.89 4.77
CA GLY A 20 -13.85 0.68 4.19
C GLY A 20 -12.79 -0.41 3.92
N SER A 21 -12.63 -0.78 2.64
CA SER A 21 -11.65 -1.76 2.15
C SER A 21 -10.28 -1.17 1.82
N ILE A 22 -10.07 0.14 2.01
CA ILE A 22 -8.83 0.85 1.72
C ILE A 22 -7.87 0.79 2.90
N GLN A 23 -6.65 0.33 2.64
CA GLN A 23 -5.61 0.13 3.65
C GLN A 23 -4.25 0.65 3.18
N ILE A 24 -3.44 1.19 4.08
CA ILE A 24 -1.99 1.38 3.86
C ILE A 24 -1.26 0.14 4.35
N VAL A 25 -0.47 -0.48 3.47
CA VAL A 25 0.19 -1.76 3.72
C VAL A 25 1.68 -1.65 3.47
N MET A 26 2.51 -2.03 4.45
CA MET A 26 3.96 -2.12 4.23
C MET A 26 4.23 -3.29 3.27
N LYS A 27 4.86 -3.00 2.13
CA LYS A 27 5.19 -4.00 1.12
C LYS A 27 6.64 -4.46 1.22
N SER A 28 7.54 -3.62 1.73
CA SER A 28 8.93 -3.99 2.00
C SER A 28 9.58 -3.06 3.02
N LYS A 29 10.60 -3.56 3.71
CA LYS A 29 11.54 -2.76 4.51
C LYS A 29 12.96 -3.18 4.20
N LYS A 30 13.78 -2.27 3.69
CA LYS A 30 15.20 -2.50 3.37
C LYS A 30 16.02 -1.33 3.90
N ASP A 31 17.14 -1.61 4.54
CA ASP A 31 18.07 -0.59 5.06
C ASP A 31 17.40 0.50 5.92
N GLY A 32 16.46 0.07 6.76
CA GLY A 32 15.68 0.98 7.61
C GLY A 32 14.56 1.74 6.89
N GLN A 33 14.53 1.73 5.55
CA GLN A 33 13.50 2.39 4.75
C GLN A 33 12.35 1.44 4.45
N ALA A 34 11.17 1.82 4.91
CA ALA A 34 9.94 1.13 4.59
C ALA A 34 9.29 1.70 3.34
N LYS A 35 8.70 0.81 2.54
CA LYS A 35 7.89 1.15 1.37
C LYS A 35 6.47 0.64 1.58
N TRP A 36 5.53 1.56 1.47
CA TRP A 36 4.12 1.37 1.75
C TRP A 36 3.30 1.55 0.48
N ALA A 37 2.14 0.92 0.44
CA ALA A 37 1.20 1.05 -0.66
C ALA A 37 -0.20 1.24 -0.10
N ILE A 38 -0.99 2.09 -0.76
CA ILE A 38 -2.42 2.21 -0.50
C ILE A 38 -3.12 1.19 -1.39
N VAL A 39 -3.90 0.31 -0.80
CA VAL A 39 -4.56 -0.80 -1.52
C VAL A 39 -6.04 -0.84 -1.21
N ASP A 40 -6.82 -1.07 -2.26
CA ASP A 40 -8.21 -1.48 -2.14
C ASP A 40 -8.29 -3.00 -2.12
N THR A 41 -8.52 -3.53 -0.93
CA THR A 41 -8.58 -4.98 -0.70
C THR A 41 -9.82 -5.63 -1.29
N ALA A 42 -10.88 -4.87 -1.59
CA ALA A 42 -12.10 -5.42 -2.19
C ALA A 42 -11.93 -5.63 -3.70
N ASN A 43 -11.23 -4.71 -4.37
CA ASN A 43 -11.07 -4.71 -5.83
C ASN A 43 -9.68 -5.17 -6.30
N ASN A 44 -8.77 -5.49 -5.37
CA ASN A 44 -7.37 -5.83 -5.66
C ASN A 44 -6.66 -4.74 -6.51
N LYS A 45 -6.88 -3.48 -6.12
CA LYS A 45 -6.29 -2.31 -6.76
C LYS A 45 -5.25 -1.67 -5.85
N VAL A 46 -4.30 -0.97 -6.44
CA VAL A 46 -3.29 -0.16 -5.76
C VAL A 46 -3.42 1.28 -6.23
N PHE A 47 -3.23 2.20 -5.30
CA PHE A 47 -3.23 3.63 -5.60
C PHE A 47 -1.85 4.06 -6.09
N ASN A 48 -1.82 4.87 -7.15
CA ASN A 48 -0.58 5.33 -7.77
C ASN A 48 -0.33 6.83 -7.55
N SER A 49 0.87 7.30 -7.91
CA SER A 49 1.31 8.69 -7.76
C SER A 49 0.49 9.71 -8.57
N ASN A 50 -0.33 9.26 -9.52
CA ASN A 50 -1.25 10.11 -10.28
C ASN A 50 -2.62 10.24 -9.61
N MET A 51 -2.77 9.71 -8.39
CA MET A 51 -4.05 9.64 -7.66
C MET A 51 -5.10 8.77 -8.34
N GLU A 52 -4.67 7.72 -9.05
CA GLU A 52 -5.55 6.78 -9.74
C GLU A 52 -5.40 5.37 -9.17
N TRP A 53 -6.48 4.59 -9.31
CA TRP A 53 -6.49 3.18 -8.96
C TRP A 53 -6.09 2.33 -10.17
N GLU A 54 -4.99 1.59 -10.05
CA GLU A 54 -4.56 0.60 -11.04
C GLU A 54 -4.59 -0.82 -10.48
N ASP A 55 -4.71 -1.82 -11.35
CA ASP A 55 -4.74 -3.22 -10.92
C ASP A 55 -3.39 -3.62 -10.33
N GLU A 56 -3.39 -4.32 -9.19
CA GLU A 56 -2.14 -4.82 -8.62
C GLU A 56 -1.70 -6.08 -9.40
N PRO A 57 -0.62 -6.02 -10.21
CA PRO A 57 -0.20 -7.15 -11.01
C PRO A 57 0.44 -8.23 -10.13
N GLU A 58 0.53 -9.43 -10.69
CA GLU A 58 1.26 -10.55 -10.09
C GLU A 58 2.69 -10.14 -9.73
N LEU A 59 3.25 -10.72 -8.67
CA LEU A 59 4.58 -10.36 -8.16
C LEU A 59 5.68 -10.41 -9.22
N SER A 60 5.62 -11.37 -10.14
CA SER A 60 6.59 -11.55 -11.23
C SER A 60 6.46 -10.53 -12.36
N LYS A 61 5.35 -9.77 -12.43
CA LYS A 61 5.05 -8.80 -13.50
C LYS A 61 5.20 -7.35 -13.03
N ARG A 62 5.64 -7.13 -11.79
CA ARG A 62 5.86 -5.80 -11.22
C ARG A 62 7.21 -5.28 -11.71
N ASP A 63 7.17 -4.33 -12.63
CA ASP A 63 8.36 -3.61 -13.07
C ASP A 63 8.74 -2.49 -12.09
N ASP A 64 9.94 -1.93 -12.26
CA ASP A 64 10.43 -0.84 -11.42
C ASP A 64 9.55 0.40 -11.54
N ALA A 65 8.97 0.67 -12.72
CA ALA A 65 8.08 1.80 -12.94
C ALA A 65 6.80 1.68 -12.08
N PHE A 66 6.20 0.49 -12.01
CA PHE A 66 5.06 0.19 -11.14
C PHE A 66 5.42 0.35 -9.68
N LEU A 67 6.58 -0.19 -9.26
CA LEU A 67 7.03 -0.05 -7.88
C LEU A 67 7.26 1.41 -7.51
N ILE A 68 7.93 2.19 -8.36
CA ILE A 68 8.19 3.62 -8.09
C ILE A 68 6.89 4.40 -7.91
N ARG A 69 5.89 4.19 -8.77
CA ARG A 69 4.64 4.96 -8.72
C ARG A 69 3.64 4.49 -7.67
N THR A 70 3.82 3.31 -7.06
CA THR A 70 2.88 2.72 -6.10
C THR A 70 3.50 2.45 -4.72
N ARG A 71 4.73 2.92 -4.48
CA ARG A 71 5.47 2.66 -3.23
C ARG A 71 5.97 3.96 -2.62
N PHE A 72 5.41 4.28 -1.46
CA PHE A 72 5.58 5.55 -0.78
C PHE A 72 6.28 5.38 0.58
N SER A 73 6.68 6.49 1.19
CA SER A 73 6.82 6.51 2.65
C SER A 73 5.43 6.37 3.30
N PHE A 74 5.38 6.13 4.62
CA PHE A 74 4.08 6.02 5.28
C PHE A 74 3.36 7.37 5.26
N GLU A 75 4.11 8.44 5.54
CA GLU A 75 3.64 9.81 5.58
C GLU A 75 3.12 10.25 4.20
N ASP A 76 3.86 9.98 3.13
CA ASP A 76 3.42 10.30 1.77
C ASP A 76 2.16 9.53 1.38
N ALA A 77 2.04 8.25 1.79
CA ALA A 77 0.84 7.45 1.52
C ALA A 77 -0.40 8.03 2.21
N VAL A 78 -0.26 8.48 3.47
CA VAL A 78 -1.36 9.16 4.18
C VAL A 78 -1.73 10.46 3.48
N SER A 79 -0.74 11.33 3.21
CA SER A 79 -0.98 12.63 2.57
C SER A 79 -1.58 12.51 1.17
N MET A 80 -1.14 11.54 0.36
CA MET A 80 -1.73 11.30 -0.96
C MET A 80 -3.19 10.87 -0.87
N TYR A 81 -3.53 9.99 0.07
CA TYR A 81 -4.91 9.55 0.24
C TYR A 81 -5.81 10.69 0.72
N GLU A 82 -5.32 11.52 1.64
CA GLU A 82 -6.03 12.72 2.10
C GLU A 82 -6.26 13.71 0.95
N GLN A 83 -5.24 13.97 0.13
CA GLN A 83 -5.36 14.82 -1.05
C GLN A 83 -6.40 14.28 -2.04
N PHE A 84 -6.36 12.98 -2.34
CA PHE A 84 -7.35 12.34 -3.20
C PHE A 84 -8.77 12.58 -2.69
N LYS A 85 -9.01 12.42 -1.40
CA LYS A 85 -10.33 12.68 -0.80
C LYS A 85 -10.79 14.12 -0.94
N MET A 86 -9.89 15.09 -0.89
CA MET A 86 -10.23 16.51 -1.04
C MET A 86 -10.67 16.89 -2.47
N PHE A 87 -10.24 16.14 -3.48
CA PHE A 87 -10.53 16.44 -4.90
C PHE A 87 -11.49 15.44 -5.56
N ALA A 88 -11.83 14.35 -4.88
CA ALA A 88 -12.81 13.36 -5.35
C ALA A 88 -14.27 13.69 -4.99
N GLU A 89 -14.50 14.80 -4.26
CA GLU A 89 -15.82 15.43 -4.02
C GLU A 89 -16.14 16.49 -5.09
#